data_AF-A0A1G0T5R9-F1
#
_entry.id   AF-A0A1G0T5R9-F1
#
_cell.length_a   1.000
_cell.length_b   1.000
_cell.length_c   1.000
_cell.angle_alpha   90.00
_cell.angle_beta   90.00
_cell.angle_gamma   90.00
#
_symmetry.space_group_name_H-M   'P 1'
#
loop_
_entity.id
_entity.type
_entity.pdbx_description
1 polymer ?
#
loop_
_entity_poly.entity_id
_entity_poly.type
_entity_poly.pdbx_seq_one_letter_code
_entity_poly.pdbx_strand_id
1 'polypeptide(L)'
;MNIYKIKPIFVFILIVVSYLTFNSCTSISVFSPEAYKQAVDLKVESLNLMSFATMPYADYEEEVIYLNTELDKAFEFSKGRPDNEISTEQWKILIDKGGNLIGGFLKRWEAEGTLSEMFVIEMQLQVSDAFDTIIGLESGKIDPSEFK
;
A
#
# COMPACT_ATOMS: atom_id res chain seq x y z
N MET A 1 -21.66 -42.36 -27.86
CA MET A 1 -21.18 -41.30 -26.95
C MET A 1 -21.98 -41.43 -25.66
N ASN A 2 -21.39 -42.02 -24.63
CA ASN A 2 -22.08 -42.44 -23.41
C ASN A 2 -21.62 -41.54 -22.25
N ILE A 3 -22.33 -40.43 -22.07
CA ILE A 3 -22.11 -39.50 -20.95
C ILE A 3 -22.96 -40.07 -19.79
N TYR A 4 -22.46 -40.01 -18.56
CA TYR A 4 -23.16 -40.37 -17.30
C TYR A 4 -23.05 -41.82 -16.79
N LYS A 5 -21.81 -42.27 -16.53
CA LYS A 5 -21.48 -42.99 -15.29
C LYS A 5 -20.32 -42.30 -14.60
N ILE A 6 -20.55 -41.06 -14.17
CA ILE A 6 -19.57 -40.36 -13.33
C ILE A 6 -19.56 -41.09 -11.99
N LYS A 7 -18.41 -41.63 -11.59
CA LYS A 7 -18.27 -42.35 -10.32
C LYS A 7 -18.61 -41.40 -9.16
N PRO A 8 -19.30 -41.87 -8.11
CA PRO A 8 -19.68 -41.02 -6.97
C PRO A 8 -18.48 -40.33 -6.32
N ILE A 9 -17.30 -40.97 -6.36
CA ILE A 9 -16.01 -40.39 -5.95
C ILE A 9 -15.64 -39.14 -6.76
N PHE A 10 -15.91 -39.12 -8.07
CA PHE A 10 -15.57 -37.99 -8.94
C PHE A 10 -16.53 -36.81 -8.75
N VAL A 11 -17.82 -37.10 -8.48
CA VAL A 11 -18.80 -36.09 -8.05
C VAL A 11 -18.43 -35.52 -6.68
N PHE A 12 -18.00 -36.37 -5.74
CA PHE A 12 -17.56 -35.94 -4.41
C PHE A 12 -16.31 -35.05 -4.49
N ILE A 13 -15.32 -35.39 -5.32
CA ILE A 13 -14.14 -34.55 -5.55
C ILE A 13 -14.54 -33.20 -6.16
N LEU A 14 -15.45 -33.16 -7.13
CA LEU A 14 -15.94 -31.91 -7.71
C LEU A 14 -16.67 -31.02 -6.70
N ILE A 15 -17.44 -31.63 -5.78
CA ILE A 15 -18.11 -30.90 -4.69
C ILE A 15 -17.07 -30.35 -3.70
N VAL A 16 -16.10 -31.16 -3.27
CA VAL A 16 -15.04 -30.70 -2.34
C VAL A 16 -14.20 -29.59 -2.96
N VAL A 17 -13.82 -29.70 -4.24
CA VAL A 17 -13.08 -28.66 -4.96
C VAL A 17 -13.91 -27.38 -5.10
N SER A 18 -15.22 -27.50 -5.36
CA SER A 18 -16.14 -26.36 -5.41
C SER A 18 -16.27 -25.66 -4.05
N TYR A 19 -16.33 -26.40 -2.94
CA TYR A 19 -16.39 -25.83 -1.59
C TYR A 19 -15.09 -25.10 -1.18
N LEU A 20 -13.93 -25.48 -1.72
CA LEU A 20 -12.65 -24.84 -1.41
C LEU A 20 -12.47 -23.47 -2.08
N THR A 21 -13.25 -23.14 -3.12
CA THR A 21 -13.11 -21.89 -3.87
C THR A 21 -13.98 -20.72 -3.39
N PHE A 22 -14.80 -20.87 -2.33
CA PHE A 22 -15.76 -19.85 -1.88
C PHE A 22 -15.30 -18.94 -0.72
N ASN A 23 -14.03 -18.98 -0.30
CA ASN A 23 -13.55 -18.20 0.85
C ASN A 23 -12.92 -16.84 0.51
N SER A 24 -13.13 -16.27 -0.68
CA SER A 24 -12.47 -15.01 -1.09
C SER A 24 -13.19 -13.73 -0.69
N CYS A 25 -14.23 -13.79 0.14
CA CYS A 25 -14.84 -12.58 0.70
C CYS A 25 -14.09 -12.21 1.98
N THR A 26 -12.90 -11.63 1.84
CA THR A 26 -12.29 -10.91 2.96
C THR A 26 -13.17 -9.70 3.25
N SER A 27 -13.65 -9.56 4.48
CA SER A 27 -14.17 -8.29 4.96
C SER A 27 -13.13 -7.21 4.64
N ILE A 28 -13.59 -6.09 4.11
CA ILE A 28 -12.76 -4.89 3.97
C ILE A 28 -13.21 -3.93 5.07
N SER A 29 -12.26 -3.29 5.73
CA SER A 29 -12.53 -2.24 6.70
C SER A 29 -13.55 -1.24 6.14
N VAL A 30 -14.39 -0.68 7.02
CA VAL A 30 -15.26 0.45 6.65
C VAL A 30 -14.45 1.69 6.24
N PHE A 31 -15.08 2.65 5.58
CA PHE A 31 -14.42 3.91 5.20
C PHE A 31 -13.89 4.68 6.42
N SER A 32 -12.76 5.37 6.26
CA SER A 32 -12.23 6.33 7.23
C SER A 32 -11.75 7.58 6.49
N PRO A 33 -12.37 8.74 6.74
CA PRO A 33 -11.92 10.02 6.19
C PRO A 33 -10.48 10.34 6.60
N GLU A 34 -10.08 9.95 7.82
CA GLU A 34 -8.73 10.13 8.35
C GLU A 34 -7.70 9.33 7.55
N ALA A 35 -7.95 8.03 7.31
CA ALA A 35 -7.04 7.18 6.53
C ALA A 35 -6.86 7.71 5.09
N TYR A 36 -7.97 8.09 4.46
CA TYR A 36 -7.95 8.64 3.11
C TYR A 36 -7.19 9.96 3.05
N LYS A 37 -7.48 10.89 3.96
CA LYS A 37 -6.81 12.19 4.01
C LYS A 37 -5.31 12.02 4.26
N GLN A 38 -4.93 11.19 5.23
CA GLN A 38 -3.55 10.93 5.57
C GLN A 38 -2.77 10.37 4.37
N ALA A 39 -3.35 9.44 3.60
CA ALA A 39 -2.72 8.91 2.39
C ALA A 39 -2.51 10.00 1.30
N VAL A 40 -3.49 10.89 1.12
CA VAL A 40 -3.39 12.01 0.16
C VAL A 40 -2.33 13.02 0.59
N ASP A 41 -2.33 13.42 1.86
CA ASP A 41 -1.36 14.39 2.39
C ASP A 41 0.07 13.83 2.27
N LEU A 42 0.28 12.59 2.72
CA LEU A 42 1.60 11.95 2.68
C LEU A 42 2.11 11.71 1.25
N LYS A 43 1.22 11.48 0.28
CA LYS A 43 1.60 11.44 -1.13
C LYS A 43 2.24 12.77 -1.53
N VAL A 44 1.56 13.88 -1.27
CA VAL A 44 2.04 15.22 -1.65
C VAL A 44 3.34 15.55 -0.94
N GLU A 45 3.40 15.33 0.37
CA GLU A 45 4.60 15.60 1.18
C GLU A 45 5.80 14.77 0.73
N SER A 46 5.59 13.46 0.48
CA SER A 46 6.66 12.58 -0.01
C SER A 46 7.20 13.04 -1.35
N LEU A 47 6.31 13.27 -2.33
CA LEU A 47 6.74 13.69 -3.67
C LEU A 47 7.44 15.05 -3.63
N ASN A 48 6.97 15.98 -2.79
CA ASN A 48 7.62 17.27 -2.62
C ASN A 48 9.04 17.10 -2.02
N LEU A 49 9.20 16.34 -0.95
CA LEU A 49 10.52 16.11 -0.34
C LEU A 49 11.48 15.41 -1.30
N MET A 50 11.01 14.40 -2.04
CA MET A 50 11.81 13.71 -3.05
C MET A 50 12.38 14.67 -4.10
N SER A 51 11.67 15.74 -4.45
CA SER A 51 12.12 16.71 -5.46
C SER A 51 13.42 17.43 -5.07
N PHE A 52 13.72 17.49 -3.77
CA PHE A 52 14.94 18.09 -3.25
C PHE A 52 16.12 17.12 -3.17
N ALA A 53 15.96 15.84 -3.54
CA ALA A 53 17.01 14.85 -3.36
C ALA A 53 18.23 15.02 -4.31
N THR A 54 18.19 15.99 -5.22
CA THR A 54 19.38 16.44 -5.96
C THR A 54 20.28 17.36 -5.12
N MET A 55 19.78 17.84 -3.97
CA MET A 55 20.51 18.61 -2.96
C MET A 55 21.07 17.69 -1.86
N PRO A 56 22.07 18.16 -1.08
CA PRO A 56 22.65 17.37 0.00
C PRO A 56 21.60 16.94 1.03
N TYR A 57 21.60 15.64 1.37
CA TYR A 57 20.72 15.06 2.37
C TYR A 57 20.79 15.79 3.72
N ALA A 58 21.99 16.22 4.11
CA ALA A 58 22.21 16.93 5.37
C ALA A 58 21.42 18.23 5.49
N ASP A 59 21.03 18.86 4.37
CA ASP A 59 20.21 20.08 4.37
C ASP A 59 18.72 19.78 4.61
N TYR A 60 18.31 18.50 4.56
CA TYR A 60 16.92 18.03 4.63
C TYR A 60 16.70 16.86 5.61
N GLU A 61 17.69 16.58 6.47
CA GLU A 61 17.65 15.43 7.39
C GLU A 61 16.44 15.49 8.33
N GLU A 62 16.11 16.69 8.84
CA GLU A 62 14.97 16.89 9.74
C GLU A 62 13.64 16.59 9.04
N GLU A 63 13.46 17.03 7.79
CA GLU A 63 12.27 16.76 6.98
C GLU A 63 12.15 15.27 6.66
N VAL A 64 13.26 14.59 6.42
CA VAL A 64 13.27 13.13 6.18
C VAL A 64 12.87 12.38 7.45
N ILE A 65 13.36 12.79 8.62
CA ILE A 65 12.97 12.18 9.92
C ILE A 65 11.48 12.43 10.20
N TYR A 66 11.00 13.64 9.95
CA TYR A 66 9.60 13.99 10.08
C TYR A 66 8.72 13.12 9.16
N LEU A 67 9.05 13.05 7.86
CA LEU A 67 8.28 12.25 6.90
C LEU A 67 8.25 10.78 7.28
N ASN A 68 9.39 10.18 7.66
CA ASN A 68 9.42 8.78 8.13
C ASN A 68 8.49 8.57 9.34
N THR A 69 8.45 9.52 10.27
CA THR A 69 7.57 9.45 11.44
C THR A 69 6.09 9.48 11.04
N GLU A 70 5.71 10.34 10.10
CA GLU A 70 4.32 10.42 9.63
C GLU A 70 3.92 9.19 8.79
N LEU A 71 4.84 8.64 7.99
CA LEU A 71 4.65 7.38 7.28
C LEU A 71 4.45 6.20 8.24
N ASP A 72 5.24 6.12 9.32
CA ASP A 72 5.09 5.08 10.35
C ASP A 72 3.76 5.22 11.10
N LYS A 73 3.32 6.46 11.38
CA LYS A 73 1.99 6.71 11.97
C LYS A 73 0.87 6.23 11.05
N ALA A 74 0.96 6.47 9.75
CA ALA A 74 -0.04 6.00 8.78
C ALA A 74 -0.09 4.47 8.69
N PHE A 75 1.08 3.82 8.71
CA PHE A 75 1.19 2.37 8.76
C PHE A 75 0.56 1.79 10.03
N GLU A 76 0.91 2.29 11.21
CA GLU A 76 0.35 1.79 12.47
C GLU A 76 -1.15 2.12 12.60
N PHE A 77 -1.60 3.26 12.08
CA PHE A 77 -3.03 3.58 11.98
C PHE A 77 -3.74 2.54 11.11
N SER A 78 -3.24 2.26 9.91
CA SER A 78 -3.80 1.24 9.01
C SER A 78 -3.85 -0.13 9.70
N LYS A 79 -2.77 -0.54 10.35
CA LYS A 79 -2.62 -1.81 11.05
C LYS A 79 -3.56 -1.98 12.25
N GLY A 80 -3.89 -0.89 12.93
CA GLY A 80 -4.81 -0.89 14.06
C GLY A 80 -6.29 -1.04 13.68
N ARG A 81 -6.63 -1.01 12.39
CA ARG A 81 -8.02 -1.09 11.92
C ARG A 81 -8.42 -2.55 11.63
N PRO A 82 -9.65 -2.95 12.00
CA PRO A 82 -10.15 -4.29 11.69
C PRO A 82 -10.27 -4.47 10.17
N ASP A 83 -9.99 -5.69 9.68
CA ASP A 83 -10.19 -6.06 8.27
C ASP A 83 -9.43 -5.16 7.28
N ASN A 84 -8.25 -4.68 7.67
CA ASN A 84 -7.47 -3.69 6.94
C ASN A 84 -6.09 -4.19 6.49
N GLU A 85 -5.92 -5.50 6.38
CA GLU A 85 -4.65 -6.18 6.11
C GLU A 85 -4.07 -5.77 4.75
N ILE A 86 -4.93 -5.58 3.74
CA ILE A 86 -4.48 -5.20 2.38
C ILE A 86 -3.85 -3.81 2.39
N SER A 87 -4.56 -2.80 2.92
CA SER A 87 -4.00 -1.43 3.05
C SER A 87 -2.72 -1.44 3.90
N THR A 88 -2.70 -2.23 4.97
CA THR A 88 -1.54 -2.34 5.86
C THR A 88 -0.32 -2.90 5.17
N GLU A 89 -0.48 -3.94 4.34
CA GLU A 89 0.64 -4.49 3.57
C GLU A 89 1.12 -3.50 2.49
N GLN A 90 0.22 -2.71 1.88
CA GLN A 90 0.65 -1.66 0.94
C GLN A 90 1.51 -0.59 1.62
N TRP A 91 1.12 -0.13 2.82
CA TRP A 91 1.94 0.78 3.62
C TRP A 91 3.30 0.18 3.95
N LYS A 92 3.33 -1.08 4.38
CA LYS A 92 4.57 -1.80 4.69
C LYS A 92 5.52 -1.90 3.48
N ILE A 93 4.99 -2.20 2.29
CA ILE A 93 5.77 -2.25 1.05
C ILE A 93 6.31 -0.85 0.69
N LEU A 94 5.47 0.18 0.83
CA LEU A 94 5.83 1.57 0.53
C LEU A 94 7.00 2.05 1.40
N ILE A 95 6.95 1.79 2.71
CA ILE A 95 7.94 2.30 3.68
C ILE A 95 9.15 1.39 3.88
N ASP A 96 9.21 0.23 3.21
CA ASP A 96 10.32 -0.71 3.36
C ASP A 96 11.65 -0.07 2.91
N LYS A 97 12.58 0.06 3.87
CA LYS A 97 13.94 0.57 3.65
C LYS A 97 14.81 -0.37 2.81
N GLY A 98 14.41 -1.62 2.65
CA GLY A 98 15.01 -2.58 1.73
C GLY A 98 14.37 -2.59 0.33
N GLY A 99 13.24 -1.92 0.17
CA GLY A 99 12.46 -1.88 -1.07
C GLY A 99 12.94 -0.84 -2.09
N ASN A 100 12.15 -0.65 -3.14
CA ASN A 100 12.40 0.30 -4.22
C ASN A 100 11.31 1.38 -4.30
N LEU A 101 10.73 1.76 -3.17
CA LEU A 101 9.75 2.85 -3.06
C LEU A 101 10.30 3.92 -2.09
N ILE A 102 9.45 4.66 -1.37
CA ILE A 102 9.88 5.81 -0.58
C ILE A 102 10.87 5.41 0.53
N GLY A 103 10.67 4.26 1.20
CA GLY A 103 11.59 3.78 2.23
C GLY A 103 13.01 3.55 1.69
N GLY A 104 13.13 2.85 0.57
CA GLY A 104 14.40 2.60 -0.11
C GLY A 104 15.02 3.86 -0.72
N PHE A 105 14.18 4.74 -1.27
CA PHE A 105 14.61 6.03 -1.82
C PHE A 105 15.27 6.90 -0.76
N LEU A 106 14.62 7.10 0.39
CA LEU A 106 15.14 7.94 1.48
C LEU A 106 16.44 7.36 2.04
N LYS A 107 16.51 6.04 2.21
CA LYS A 107 17.76 5.35 2.62
C LYS A 107 18.88 5.55 1.61
N ARG A 108 18.58 5.50 0.30
CA ARG A 108 19.58 5.73 -0.73
C ARG A 108 20.07 7.16 -0.70
N TRP A 109 19.18 8.14 -0.55
CA TRP A 109 19.55 9.54 -0.45
C TRP A 109 20.44 9.81 0.77
N GLU A 110 20.11 9.24 1.93
CA GLU A 110 20.95 9.29 3.14
C GLU A 110 22.36 8.73 2.89
N ALA A 111 22.46 7.59 2.19
CA ALA A 111 23.74 6.93 1.96
C ALA A 111 24.61 7.61 0.88
N GLU A 112 24.00 8.15 -0.17
CA GLU A 112 24.70 8.75 -1.31
C GLU A 112 24.88 10.28 -1.18
N GLY A 113 24.15 10.90 -0.25
CA GLY A 113 24.15 12.35 0.00
C GLY A 113 23.36 13.15 -1.03
N THR A 114 23.44 12.80 -2.31
CA THR A 114 22.67 13.41 -3.41
C THR A 114 22.31 12.36 -4.44
N LEU A 115 21.18 12.53 -5.12
CA LEU A 115 20.71 11.65 -6.18
C LEU A 115 20.65 12.37 -7.53
N SER A 116 20.69 11.63 -8.63
CA SER A 116 20.55 12.22 -9.96
C SER A 116 19.10 12.62 -10.23
N GLU A 117 18.91 13.73 -10.94
CA GLU A 117 17.58 14.24 -11.30
C GLU A 117 16.71 13.19 -12.02
N MET A 118 17.31 12.46 -12.97
CA MET A 118 16.63 11.37 -13.67
C MET A 118 16.13 10.28 -12.71
N PHE A 119 16.96 9.87 -11.74
CA PHE A 119 16.55 8.88 -10.76
C PHE A 119 15.43 9.41 -9.86
N VAL A 120 15.51 10.67 -9.43
CA VAL A 120 14.47 11.31 -8.62
C VAL A 120 13.11 11.30 -9.33
N ILE A 121 13.08 11.73 -10.60
CA ILE A 121 11.84 11.79 -11.40
C ILE A 121 11.21 10.39 -11.55
N GLU A 122 12.00 9.39 -11.93
CA GLU A 122 11.49 8.02 -12.11
C GLU A 122 10.94 7.43 -10.80
N MET A 123 11.63 7.68 -9.68
CA MET A 123 11.19 7.20 -8.39
C MET A 123 9.95 7.94 -7.89
N GLN A 124 9.80 9.24 -8.16
CA GLN A 124 8.58 9.99 -7.84
C GLN A 124 7.35 9.40 -8.54
N LEU A 125 7.48 8.94 -9.79
CA LEU A 125 6.37 8.27 -10.49
C LEU A 125 5.99 6.96 -9.80
N GLN A 126 6.96 6.11 -9.47
CA GLN A 126 6.71 4.83 -8.80
C GLN A 126 6.11 5.00 -7.40
N VAL A 127 6.61 5.97 -6.64
CA VAL A 127 6.08 6.31 -5.31
C VAL A 127 4.67 6.88 -5.44
N SER A 128 4.40 7.73 -6.43
CA SER A 128 3.06 8.26 -6.71
C SER A 128 2.06 7.14 -6.96
N ASP A 129 2.40 6.16 -7.80
CA ASP A 129 1.53 5.03 -8.14
C ASP A 129 1.26 4.12 -6.92
N ALA A 130 2.27 3.93 -6.06
CA ALA A 130 2.10 3.18 -4.81
C ALA A 130 1.15 3.91 -3.84
N PHE A 131 1.25 5.23 -3.71
CA PHE A 131 0.28 6.01 -2.95
C PHE A 131 -1.12 5.96 -3.57
N ASP A 132 -1.24 6.03 -4.90
CA ASP A 132 -2.54 5.92 -5.57
C ASP A 132 -3.20 4.56 -5.33
N THR A 133 -2.41 3.51 -5.19
CA THR A 133 -2.92 2.19 -4.78
C THR A 133 -3.52 2.23 -3.37
N ILE A 134 -2.83 2.85 -2.40
CA ILE A 134 -3.34 3.01 -1.03
C ILE A 134 -4.61 3.88 -1.01
N ILE A 135 -4.59 5.03 -1.70
CA ILE A 135 -5.72 5.96 -1.80
C ILE A 135 -6.93 5.26 -2.45
N GLY A 136 -6.70 4.47 -3.50
CA GLY A 136 -7.72 3.67 -4.15
C GLY A 136 -8.37 2.67 -3.20
N LEU A 137 -7.57 1.97 -2.38
CA LEU A 137 -8.07 1.06 -1.35
C LEU A 137 -8.89 1.80 -0.29
N GLU A 138 -8.44 2.96 0.20
CA GLU A 138 -9.18 3.72 1.22
C GLU A 138 -10.49 4.30 0.67
N SER A 139 -10.48 4.85 -0.54
CA SER A 139 -11.67 5.44 -1.18
C SER A 139 -12.71 4.40 -1.62
N GLY A 140 -12.29 3.16 -1.88
CA GLY A 140 -13.18 2.06 -2.27
C GLY A 140 -13.93 1.39 -1.11
N LYS A 141 -13.69 1.81 0.14
CA LYS A 141 -14.35 1.26 1.32
C LYS A 141 -15.75 1.83 1.49
N ILE A 142 -16.68 0.99 1.95
CA ILE A 142 -18.08 1.36 2.15
C ILE A 142 -18.19 2.32 3.34
N ASP A 143 -18.91 3.42 3.15
CA ASP A 143 -19.22 4.36 4.24
C ASP A 143 -20.26 3.76 5.19
N PRO A 144 -20.06 3.80 6.52
CA PRO A 144 -21.02 3.31 7.49
C PRO A 144 -22.47 3.83 7.32
N SER A 145 -22.65 5.03 6.76
CA SER A 145 -23.96 5.63 6.48
C SER A 145 -24.72 4.97 5.32
N GLU A 146 -24.06 4.11 4.53
CA GLU A 146 -24.63 3.40 3.38
C GLU A 146 -25.24 2.04 3.75
N PHE A 147 -25.02 1.51 4.96
CA PHE A 147 -25.59 0.24 5.44
C PHE A 147 -27.10 0.30 5.79
N LYS A 148 -27.88 1.15 5.10
CA LYS A 148 -29.31 1.37 5.34
C LYS A 148 -30.17 0.13 5.17
#